data_AF-A0AAW3I9B0-F1
#
_entry.id   AF-A0AAW3I9B0-F1
#
_cell.length_a   1.000
_cell.length_b   1.000
_cell.length_c   1.000
_cell.angle_alpha   90.00
_cell.angle_beta   90.00
_cell.angle_gamma   90.00
#
_symmetry.space_group_name_H-M   'P 1'
#
loop_
_entity.id
_entity.type
_entity.pdbx_description
1 polymer ?
#
loop_
_entity_poly.entity_id
_entity_poly.type
_entity_poly.pdbx_seq_one_letter_code
_entity_poly.pdbx_strand_id
1 'polypeptide(L)'
;MTRKSLFISTLLLIVFTLLVALFWRHQFANTPPSLRGLIEDPVGSNAHVYGESPREDAQALRALLADAQRGNPEAQFMQGLMLEQVDMKEALRWYETAAAQGHEASIERLAQLRGQAAVR
;
A
#
# COMPACT_ATOMS: atom_id res chain seq x y z
N MET A 1 14.07 46.87 -19.06
CA MET A 1 12.94 45.91 -19.04
C MET A 1 11.71 46.58 -19.63
N THR A 2 11.10 46.00 -20.67
CA THR A 2 9.98 46.63 -21.39
C THR A 2 8.65 46.29 -20.69
N ARG A 3 7.79 47.29 -20.46
CA ARG A 3 6.47 47.14 -19.78
C ARG A 3 5.65 45.93 -20.27
N LYS A 4 5.80 45.53 -21.54
CA LYS A 4 5.17 44.36 -22.16
C LYS A 4 5.63 43.01 -21.57
N SER A 5 6.91 42.85 -21.22
CA SER A 5 7.42 41.60 -20.64
C SER A 5 6.93 41.35 -19.21
N LEU A 6 6.67 42.43 -18.46
CA LEU A 6 6.08 42.37 -17.12
C LEU A 6 4.63 41.85 -17.20
N PHE A 7 3.82 42.37 -18.12
CA PHE A 7 2.44 41.89 -18.33
C PHE A 7 2.35 40.42 -18.74
N ILE A 8 3.24 39.98 -19.65
CA ILE A 8 3.29 38.57 -20.08
C ILE A 8 3.67 37.66 -18.90
N SER A 9 4.65 38.07 -18.10
CA SER A 9 5.09 37.29 -16.93
C SER A 9 3.99 37.18 -15.86
N THR A 10 3.26 38.28 -15.60
CA THR A 10 2.15 38.26 -14.65
C THR A 10 0.99 37.40 -15.14
N LEU A 11 0.69 37.44 -16.45
CA LEU A 11 -0.35 36.60 -17.04
C LEU A 11 0.02 35.11 -16.94
N LEU A 12 1.27 34.77 -17.24
CA LEU A 12 1.79 33.41 -17.10
C LEU A 12 1.72 32.91 -15.65
N LEU A 13 2.06 33.76 -14.68
CA LEU A 13 1.95 33.41 -13.26
C LEU A 13 0.51 33.10 -12.88
N ILE A 14 -0.45 33.94 -13.29
CA ILE A 14 -1.87 33.74 -12.97
C ILE A 14 -2.38 32.43 -13.58
N VAL A 15 -2.08 32.19 -14.86
CA VAL A 15 -2.47 30.94 -15.54
C VAL A 15 -1.83 29.75 -14.85
N PHE A 16 -0.56 29.82 -14.47
CA PHE A 16 0.12 28.76 -13.74
C PHE A 16 -0.55 28.48 -12.38
N THR A 17 -0.85 29.53 -11.60
CA THR A 17 -1.56 29.35 -10.31
C THR A 17 -2.95 28.76 -10.48
N LEU A 18 -3.69 29.15 -11.51
CA LEU A 18 -5.00 28.58 -11.83
C LEU A 18 -4.88 27.11 -12.26
N LEU A 19 -3.90 26.77 -13.09
CA LEU A 19 -3.66 25.39 -13.52
C LEU A 19 -3.28 24.50 -12.33
N VAL A 20 -2.42 24.98 -11.44
CA VAL A 20 -2.08 24.26 -10.20
C VAL A 20 -3.34 24.08 -9.35
N ALA A 21 -4.12 25.13 -9.11
CA ALA A 21 -5.36 25.01 -8.33
C ALA A 21 -6.36 24.03 -8.95
N LEU A 22 -6.52 24.05 -10.28
CA LEU A 22 -7.38 23.12 -11.01
C LEU A 22 -6.86 21.68 -10.97
N PHE A 23 -5.55 21.49 -11.06
CA PHE A 23 -4.89 20.20 -10.94
C PHE A 23 -5.13 19.59 -9.55
N TRP A 24 -4.88 20.36 -8.49
CA TRP A 24 -5.17 19.92 -7.12
C TRP A 24 -6.67 19.67 -6.93
N ARG A 25 -7.57 20.52 -7.45
CA ARG A 25 -9.02 20.27 -7.39
C ARG A 25 -9.41 18.96 -8.08
N HIS A 26 -8.87 18.68 -9.26
CA HIS A 26 -9.17 17.46 -10.00
C HIS A 26 -8.68 16.20 -9.28
N GLN A 27 -7.46 16.26 -8.72
CA GLN A 27 -6.89 15.14 -7.97
C GLN A 27 -7.68 14.83 -6.68
N PHE A 28 -8.12 15.87 -5.96
CA PHE A 28 -8.84 15.71 -4.69
C PHE A 28 -10.33 15.40 -4.86
N ALA A 29 -10.96 15.90 -5.93
CA ALA A 29 -12.37 15.58 -6.21
C ALA A 29 -12.60 14.10 -6.56
N ASN A 30 -11.56 13.41 -7.05
CA ASN A 30 -11.62 11.99 -7.42
C ASN A 30 -10.98 11.08 -6.36
N THR A 31 -10.60 11.60 -5.19
CA THR A 31 -10.07 10.74 -4.12
C THR A 31 -11.23 9.95 -3.52
N PRO A 32 -11.22 8.60 -3.57
CA PRO A 32 -12.30 7.82 -2.99
C PRO A 32 -12.38 8.09 -1.47
N PRO A 33 -13.58 8.15 -0.89
CA PRO A 33 -13.74 8.31 0.55
C PRO A 33 -13.03 7.18 1.28
N SER A 34 -12.42 7.50 2.43
CA SER A 34 -11.75 6.51 3.29
C SER A 34 -12.72 5.37 3.60
N LEU A 35 -12.28 4.13 3.42
CA LEU A 35 -13.09 2.93 3.67
C LEU A 35 -13.61 2.86 5.12
N ARG A 36 -12.96 3.56 6.06
CA ARG A 36 -13.41 3.71 7.46
C ARG A 36 -14.88 4.15 7.58
N GLY A 37 -15.38 4.98 6.66
CA GLY A 37 -16.78 5.44 6.69
C GLY A 37 -17.79 4.48 6.03
N LEU A 38 -17.32 3.41 5.37
CA LEU A 38 -18.14 2.43 4.67
C LEU A 38 -18.31 1.12 5.45
N ILE A 39 -17.58 0.96 6.56
CA ILE A 39 -17.68 -0.19 7.45
C ILE A 39 -18.59 0.23 8.62
N GLU A 40 -19.83 -0.29 8.66
CA GLU A 40 -20.69 -0.17 9.86
C GLU A 40 -20.10 -1.04 10.97
N ASP A 41 -19.27 -0.43 11.82
CA ASP A 41 -18.46 -1.01 12.89
C ASP A 41 -18.89 -2.38 13.47
N PRO A 42 -18.24 -3.50 13.06
CA PRO A 42 -18.16 -4.69 13.90
C PRO A 42 -16.73 -4.88 14.45
N VAL A 43 -15.74 -4.17 13.90
CA VAL A 43 -14.32 -4.26 14.24
C VAL A 43 -13.97 -3.00 14.99
N GLY A 44 -13.74 -3.13 16.31
CA GLY A 44 -13.61 -2.01 17.24
C GLY A 44 -12.68 -0.90 16.75
N SER A 45 -12.91 0.30 17.31
CA SER A 45 -12.35 1.64 17.00
C SER A 45 -10.83 1.81 16.81
N ASN A 46 -10.05 0.72 16.77
CA ASN A 46 -8.60 0.68 16.61
C ASN A 46 -8.16 0.00 15.30
N ALA A 47 -9.08 -0.32 14.38
CA ALA A 47 -8.72 -0.88 13.08
C ALA A 47 -8.04 0.20 12.20
N HIS A 48 -6.72 0.07 12.02
CA HIS A 48 -5.96 0.91 11.10
C HIS A 48 -6.23 0.48 9.65
N VAL A 49 -6.65 1.42 8.81
CA VAL A 49 -6.88 1.17 7.37
C VAL A 49 -5.62 1.53 6.61
N TYR A 50 -5.03 0.53 5.95
CA TYR A 50 -3.80 0.71 5.18
C TYR A 50 -4.00 1.75 4.05
N GLY A 51 -3.10 2.73 3.95
CA GLY A 51 -3.12 3.78 2.92
C GLY A 51 -3.77 5.11 3.37
N GLU A 52 -4.36 5.16 4.57
CA GLU A 52 -4.92 6.41 5.12
C GLU A 52 -3.81 7.33 5.68
N SER A 53 -2.74 6.74 6.23
CA SER A 53 -1.64 7.45 6.86
C SER A 53 -0.32 6.71 6.66
N PRO A 54 0.62 7.26 5.87
CA PRO A 54 1.91 6.61 5.62
C PRO A 54 2.70 6.29 6.89
N ARG A 55 2.50 7.08 7.95
CA ARG A 55 3.17 6.86 9.24
C ARG A 55 2.60 5.66 9.99
N GLU A 56 1.28 5.52 10.01
CA GLU A 56 0.61 4.41 10.68
C GLU A 56 0.78 3.13 9.87
N ASP A 57 0.74 3.21 8.54
CA ASP A 57 1.07 2.10 7.65
C ASP A 57 2.48 1.56 7.94
N ALA A 58 3.47 2.46 8.05
CA ALA A 58 4.84 2.07 8.37
C ALA A 58 4.97 1.45 9.78
N GLN A 59 4.15 1.88 10.74
CA GLN A 59 4.12 1.27 12.07
C GLN A 59 3.48 -0.12 12.03
N ALA A 60 2.36 -0.27 11.32
CA ALA A 60 1.68 -1.56 11.14
C ALA A 60 2.60 -2.58 10.46
N LEU A 61 3.33 -2.18 9.42
CA LEU A 61 4.32 -3.05 8.76
C LEU A 61 5.47 -3.47 9.68
N ARG A 62 5.96 -2.56 10.53
CA ARG A 62 7.00 -2.88 11.51
C ARG A 62 6.50 -3.86 12.57
N ALA A 63 5.28 -3.66 13.07
CA ALA A 63 4.65 -4.57 14.01
C ALA A 63 4.46 -5.95 13.38
N LEU A 64 3.94 -6.01 12.16
CA LEU A 64 3.77 -7.23 11.39
C LEU A 64 5.10 -7.99 11.21
N LEU A 65 6.17 -7.27 10.83
CA LEU A 65 7.50 -7.87 10.69
C LEU A 65 8.02 -8.42 12.02
N ALA A 66 7.83 -7.68 13.12
CA ALA A 66 8.24 -8.15 14.44
C ALA A 66 7.48 -9.42 14.85
N ASP A 67 6.19 -9.52 14.55
CA ASP A 67 5.39 -10.71 14.83
C ASP A 67 5.76 -11.90 13.95
N ALA A 68 6.06 -11.65 12.67
CA ALA A 68 6.57 -12.68 11.77
C ALA A 68 7.92 -13.24 12.27
N GLN A 69 8.81 -12.37 12.76
CA GLN A 69 10.09 -12.74 13.36
C GLN A 69 9.94 -13.50 14.68
N ARG A 70 8.87 -13.26 15.45
CA ARG A 70 8.55 -14.04 16.66
C ARG A 70 7.99 -15.43 16.35
N GLY A 71 7.78 -15.76 15.08
CA GLY A 71 7.29 -17.06 14.65
C GLY A 71 5.80 -17.10 14.37
N ASN A 72 5.05 -15.98 14.44
CA ASN A 72 3.62 -16.02 14.17
C ASN A 72 3.36 -16.44 12.70
N PRO A 73 2.71 -17.59 12.44
CA PRO A 73 2.55 -18.12 11.09
C PRO A 73 1.66 -17.25 10.19
N GLU A 74 0.65 -16.58 10.76
CA GLU A 74 -0.22 -15.67 10.04
C GLU A 74 0.54 -14.39 9.64
N ALA A 75 1.33 -13.83 10.55
CA ALA A 75 2.18 -12.67 10.26
C ALA A 75 3.27 -13.00 9.22
N GLN A 76 3.83 -14.21 9.26
CA GLN A 76 4.77 -14.69 8.24
C GLN A 76 4.10 -14.81 6.88
N PHE A 77 2.89 -15.38 6.82
CA PHE A 77 2.11 -15.43 5.58
C PHE A 77 1.83 -14.03 5.03
N MET A 78 1.41 -13.09 5.89
CA MET A 78 1.16 -11.70 5.51
C MET A 78 2.43 -10.99 5.02
N GLN A 79 3.61 -11.25 5.62
CA GLN A 79 4.88 -10.75 5.07
C GLN A 79 5.20 -11.33 3.70
N GLY A 80 4.95 -12.63 3.51
CA GLY A 80 5.05 -13.26 2.21
C GLY A 80 4.21 -12.54 1.16
N LEU A 81 2.94 -12.26 1.46
CA LEU A 81 2.02 -11.55 0.56
C LEU A 81 2.52 -10.15 0.17
N MET A 82 3.04 -9.39 1.13
CA MET A 82 3.58 -8.06 0.88
C MET A 82 4.82 -8.10 -0.03
N LEU A 83 5.61 -9.17 0.07
CA LEU A 83 6.85 -9.31 -0.68
C LEU A 83 6.66 -9.95 -2.06
N GLU A 84 5.54 -10.61 -2.36
CA GLU A 84 5.38 -11.35 -3.63
C GLU A 84 5.66 -10.51 -4.88
N GLN A 85 5.22 -9.25 -4.89
CA GLN A 85 5.40 -8.35 -6.04
C GLN A 85 6.76 -7.65 -6.06
N VAL A 86 7.49 -7.66 -4.95
CA VAL A 86 8.73 -6.90 -4.76
C VAL A 86 9.94 -7.82 -4.76
N ASP A 87 9.90 -8.86 -3.93
CA ASP A 87 10.91 -9.91 -3.82
C ASP A 87 10.22 -11.26 -3.62
N MET A 88 9.92 -11.93 -4.74
CA MET A 88 9.31 -13.26 -4.73
C MET A 88 10.18 -14.30 -4.00
N LYS A 89 11.52 -14.15 -3.99
CA LYS A 89 12.40 -15.10 -3.31
C LYS A 89 12.24 -14.98 -1.81
N GLU A 90 12.19 -13.76 -1.29
CA GLU A 90 11.95 -13.53 0.13
C GLU A 90 10.53 -13.93 0.53
N ALA A 91 9.53 -13.65 -0.31
CA ALA A 91 8.15 -14.08 -0.10
C ALA A 91 8.04 -15.61 0.09
N LEU A 92 8.69 -16.38 -0.78
CA LEU A 92 8.72 -17.84 -0.68
C LEU A 92 9.30 -18.32 0.65
N ARG A 93 10.34 -17.67 1.17
CA ARG A 93 10.94 -18.06 2.46
C ARG A 93 9.97 -17.84 3.62
N TRP A 94 9.25 -16.73 3.61
CA TRP A 94 8.23 -16.45 4.62
C TRP A 94 7.08 -17.45 4.54
N TYR A 95 6.63 -17.77 3.34
CA TYR A 95 5.60 -18.78 3.16
C TYR A 95 6.04 -20.18 3.59
N GLU A 96 7.27 -20.58 3.26
CA GLU A 96 7.83 -21.85 3.69
C GLU A 96 7.91 -21.94 5.22
N THR A 97 8.28 -20.84 5.88
CA THR A 97 8.33 -20.77 7.35
C THR A 97 6.94 -20.91 7.96
N ALA A 98 5.93 -20.21 7.43
CA ALA A 98 4.54 -20.34 7.89
C ALA A 98 3.96 -21.73 7.61
N ALA A 99 4.24 -22.28 6.43
CA ALA A 99 3.79 -23.61 6.02
C ALA A 99 4.42 -24.72 6.87
N ALA A 100 5.69 -24.58 7.26
CA ALA A 100 6.36 -25.50 8.17
C ALA A 100 5.69 -25.56 9.56
N GLN A 101 4.98 -24.50 9.94
CA GLN A 101 4.17 -24.44 11.16
C GLN A 101 2.72 -24.92 10.96
N GLY A 102 2.37 -25.38 9.76
CA GLY A 102 1.02 -25.88 9.42
C GLY A 102 0.04 -24.80 8.98
N HIS A 103 0.49 -23.59 8.61
CA HIS A 103 -0.41 -22.53 8.14
C HIS A 103 -1.02 -22.86 6.77
N GLU A 104 -2.30 -23.23 6.75
CA GLU A 104 -3.01 -23.73 5.57
C GLU A 104 -2.94 -22.77 4.38
N ALA A 105 -3.25 -21.48 4.58
CA ALA A 105 -3.21 -20.50 3.50
C ALA A 105 -1.80 -20.34 2.89
N SER A 106 -0.75 -20.58 3.70
CA SER A 106 0.63 -20.54 3.20
C SER A 106 0.97 -21.77 2.37
N ILE A 107 0.51 -22.95 2.81
CA ILE A 107 0.66 -24.21 2.06
C ILE A 107 -0.05 -24.11 0.71
N GLU A 108 -1.29 -23.63 0.70
CA GLU A 108 -2.06 -23.42 -0.53
C GLU A 108 -1.37 -22.44 -1.47
N ARG A 109 -0.90 -21.30 -0.94
CA ARG A 109 -0.21 -20.28 -1.74
C ARG A 109 1.07 -20.83 -2.36
N LEU A 110 1.88 -21.57 -1.60
CA LEU A 110 3.08 -22.24 -2.13
C LEU A 110 2.74 -23.24 -3.24
N ALA A 111 1.66 -24.02 -3.09
CA ALA A 111 1.22 -24.96 -4.12
C ALA A 111 0.83 -24.23 -5.41
N GLN A 112 0.09 -23.11 -5.30
CA GLN A 112 -0.27 -22.27 -6.44
C GLN A 112 0.97 -21.70 -7.14
N LEU A 113 1.92 -21.14 -6.38
CA LEU A 113 3.15 -20.55 -6.93
C LEU A 113 4.00 -21.59 -7.65
N ARG A 114 4.12 -22.80 -7.09
CA ARG A 114 4.82 -23.93 -7.73
C ARG A 114 4.11 -24.41 -8.99
N GLY A 115 2.77 -24.47 -8.97
CA GLY A 115 1.97 -24.82 -10.14
C GLY A 115 2.14 -23.82 -11.29
N GLN A 116 2.19 -22.52 -10.99
CA GLN A 116 2.39 -21.48 -12.01
C GLN A 116 3.80 -21.51 -12.62
N ALA A 117 4.82 -21.82 -11.82
CA ALA A 117 6.20 -21.95 -12.30
C ALA A 117 6.37 -23.14 -13.27
N ALA A 118 5.60 -24.22 -13.10
CA ALA A 118 5.67 -25.40 -13.96
C ALA A 118 4.96 -25.22 -15.32
N VAL A 119 4.15 -24.17 -15.47
CA VAL A 119 3.37 -23.87 -16.69
C VAL A 119 4.04 -22.82 -17.57
N ARG A 120 5.07 -22.13 -17.06
CA ARG A 120 5.91 -21.19 -17.82
C ARG A 120 7.11 -21.91 -18.45
#